data_AF-A0A8T2PDW2-F1
#
_entry.id   AF-A0A8T2PDW2-F1
#
_cell.length_a   1.000
_cell.length_b   1.000
_cell.length_c   1.000
_cell.angle_alpha   90.00
_cell.angle_beta   90.00
_cell.angle_gamma   90.00
#
_symmetry.space_group_name_H-M   'P 1'
#
loop_
_entity.id
_entity.type
_entity.pdbx_description
1 polymer ?
#
loop_
_entity_poly.entity_id
_entity_poly.type
_entity_poly.pdbx_seq_one_letter_code
_entity_poly.pdbx_strand_id
1 'polypeptide(L)'
;MQEEKNRIERVLGAISAPDLIQKVLTFALSEEVRPQDTVSVIGGVAGSSKQGRKAAWKFVKDNWEELHNRYQGGFLISRLIKLSVDGFAVDKMAAEVKSFFESHHAPAAERTVQQCCENILLNAAWLKRDADDIHQYLLQRKAPPSTPSV
;
A
#
# COMPACT_ATOMS: atom_id res chain seq x y z
N MET A 1 -20.02 -7.36 -17.26
CA MET A 1 -18.95 -6.55 -17.89
C MET A 1 -18.17 -5.70 -16.89
N GLN A 2 -18.80 -5.00 -15.94
CA GLN A 2 -18.07 -4.18 -14.95
C GLN A 2 -17.24 -4.99 -13.95
N GLU A 3 -17.75 -6.15 -13.50
CA GLU A 3 -17.01 -7.02 -12.58
C GLU A 3 -15.70 -7.55 -13.19
N GLU A 4 -15.69 -7.86 -14.49
CA GLU A 4 -14.49 -8.33 -15.17
C GLU A 4 -13.43 -7.23 -15.29
N LYS A 5 -13.85 -5.98 -15.53
CA LYS A 5 -12.95 -4.82 -15.47
C LYS A 5 -12.32 -4.66 -14.09
N ASN A 6 -13.12 -4.75 -13.02
CA ASN A 6 -12.61 -4.67 -11.65
C ASN A 6 -11.63 -5.82 -11.31
N ARG A 7 -11.85 -7.02 -11.87
CA ARG A 7 -10.93 -8.16 -11.71
C ARG A 7 -9.63 -7.93 -12.44
N ILE A 8 -9.68 -7.42 -13.68
CA ILE A 8 -8.50 -7.06 -14.46
C ILE A 8 -7.69 -5.96 -13.75
N GLU A 9 -8.34 -4.92 -13.23
CA GLU A 9 -7.69 -3.85 -12.46
C GLU A 9 -6.97 -4.36 -11.21
N ARG A 10 -7.60 -5.26 -10.45
CA ARG A 10 -6.96 -5.90 -9.28
C ARG A 10 -5.74 -6.73 -9.69
N VAL A 11 -5.82 -7.47 -10.79
CA VAL A 11 -4.70 -8.28 -11.30
C VAL A 11 -3.57 -7.40 -11.82
N LEU A 12 -3.88 -6.29 -12.50
CA LEU A 12 -2.90 -5.30 -12.92
C LEU A 12 -2.16 -4.68 -11.73
N GLY A 13 -2.89 -4.39 -10.65
CA GLY A 13 -2.29 -3.93 -9.39
C GLY A 13 -1.39 -4.98 -8.73
N ALA A 14 -1.66 -6.28 -8.88
CA ALA A 14 -0.86 -7.34 -8.27
C ALA A 14 0.51 -7.57 -8.94
N ILE A 15 0.91 -6.74 -9.90
CA ILE A 15 2.18 -6.91 -10.63
C ILE A 15 3.39 -6.66 -9.72
N SER A 16 4.39 -7.55 -9.83
CA SER A 16 5.62 -7.49 -9.03
C SER A 16 6.88 -7.16 -9.85
N ALA A 17 6.77 -7.18 -11.19
CA ALA A 17 7.88 -6.86 -12.08
C ALA A 17 8.15 -5.34 -12.10
N PRO A 18 9.37 -4.88 -11.74
CA PRO A 18 9.68 -3.45 -11.60
C PRO A 18 9.32 -2.60 -12.83
N ASP A 19 9.63 -3.08 -14.03
CA ASP A 19 9.38 -2.35 -15.29
C ASP A 19 7.89 -2.18 -15.61
N LEU A 20 7.04 -3.05 -15.04
CA LEU A 20 5.61 -3.03 -15.25
C LEU A 20 4.89 -2.23 -14.16
N ILE A 21 5.44 -2.16 -12.94
CA ILE A 21 4.88 -1.35 -11.85
C ILE A 21 4.69 0.11 -12.29
N GLN A 22 5.73 0.73 -12.85
CA GLN A 22 5.64 2.14 -13.28
C GLN A 22 4.65 2.34 -14.43
N LYS A 23 4.59 1.39 -15.38
CA LYS A 23 3.62 1.43 -16.49
C LYS A 23 2.19 1.35 -15.98
N VAL A 24 1.91 0.47 -15.02
CA VAL A 24 0.58 0.31 -14.40
C VAL A 24 0.20 1.57 -13.62
N LEU A 25 1.11 2.15 -12.83
CA LEU A 25 0.83 3.39 -12.09
C LEU A 25 0.54 4.57 -13.02
N THR A 26 1.31 4.71 -14.10
CA THR A 26 1.10 5.75 -15.11
C THR A 26 -0.23 5.56 -15.83
N PHE A 27 -0.56 4.33 -16.23
CA PHE A 27 -1.85 3.98 -16.82
C PHE A 27 -3.01 4.29 -15.86
N ALA A 28 -2.86 4.00 -14.56
CA ALA A 28 -3.89 4.23 -13.55
C ALA A 28 -4.33 5.70 -13.44
N LEU A 29 -3.45 6.65 -13.72
CA LEU A 29 -3.75 8.09 -13.64
C LEU A 29 -4.25 8.67 -14.98
N SER A 30 -4.09 7.94 -16.08
CA SER A 30 -4.52 8.37 -17.42
C SER A 30 -6.05 8.47 -17.57
N GLU A 31 -6.50 9.17 -18.61
CA GLU A 31 -7.91 9.33 -18.97
C GLU A 31 -8.61 8.01 -19.34
N GLU A 32 -7.85 6.95 -19.65
CA GLU A 32 -8.36 5.61 -19.96
C GLU A 32 -8.93 4.90 -18.71
N VAL A 33 -8.57 5.38 -17.51
CA VAL A 33 -8.96 4.79 -16.23
C VAL A 33 -9.86 5.76 -15.48
N ARG A 34 -11.04 5.27 -15.05
CA ARG A 34 -11.98 6.12 -14.31
C ARG A 34 -11.37 6.52 -12.95
N PRO A 35 -11.64 7.73 -12.44
CA PRO A 35 -11.03 8.22 -11.21
C PRO A 35 -11.17 7.30 -9.99
N GLN A 36 -12.30 6.59 -9.83
CA GLN A 36 -12.51 5.64 -8.73
C GLN A 36 -11.66 4.36 -8.85
N ASP A 37 -11.34 3.95 -10.08
CA ASP A 37 -10.57 2.74 -10.37
C ASP A 37 -9.07 3.00 -10.17
N THR A 38 -8.60 4.23 -10.43
CA THR A 38 -7.23 4.69 -10.10
C THR A 38 -6.84 4.34 -8.66
N VAL A 39 -7.73 4.60 -7.69
CA VAL A 39 -7.49 4.29 -6.27
C VAL A 39 -7.29 2.79 -6.03
N SER A 40 -8.08 1.97 -6.72
CA SER A 40 -8.02 0.50 -6.60
C SER A 40 -6.74 -0.06 -7.23
N VAL A 41 -6.33 0.46 -8.38
CA VAL A 41 -5.09 0.04 -9.06
C VAL A 41 -3.86 0.42 -8.25
N ILE A 42 -3.76 1.67 -7.78
CA ILE A 42 -2.64 2.12 -6.93
C ILE A 42 -2.57 1.29 -5.65
N GLY A 43 -3.71 1.06 -4.99
CA GLY A 43 -3.78 0.21 -3.80
C GLY A 43 -3.39 -1.24 -4.07
N GLY A 44 -3.73 -1.79 -5.24
CA GLY A 44 -3.28 -3.10 -5.68
C GLY A 44 -1.76 -3.17 -5.79
N VAL A 45 -1.14 -2.18 -6.45
CA VAL A 45 0.34 -2.06 -6.55
C VAL A 45 0.96 -1.93 -5.17
N ALA A 46 0.36 -1.14 -4.28
CA ALA A 46 0.85 -0.97 -2.92
C ALA A 46 0.84 -2.29 -2.11
N GLY A 47 -0.14 -3.16 -2.38
CA GLY A 47 -0.30 -4.45 -1.74
C GLY A 47 0.49 -5.59 -2.38
N SER A 48 1.03 -5.44 -3.59
CA SER A 48 1.61 -6.56 -4.35
C SER A 48 2.95 -7.04 -3.82
N SER A 49 3.80 -6.11 -3.38
CA SER A 49 5.19 -6.40 -2.98
C SER A 49 5.81 -5.24 -2.20
N LYS A 50 6.99 -5.45 -1.60
CA LYS A 50 7.75 -4.38 -0.94
C LYS A 50 8.12 -3.26 -1.93
N GLN A 51 8.45 -3.63 -3.16
CA GLN A 51 8.79 -2.73 -4.26
C GLN A 51 7.55 -1.96 -4.71
N GLY A 52 6.43 -2.66 -4.94
CA GLY A 52 5.14 -2.06 -5.29
C GLY A 52 4.66 -1.06 -4.25
N ARG A 53 4.74 -1.39 -2.96
CA ARG A 53 4.44 -0.47 -1.85
C ARG A 53 5.22 0.83 -1.92
N LYS A 54 6.54 0.75 -2.10
CA LYS A 54 7.41 1.93 -2.23
C LYS A 54 7.09 2.74 -3.49
N ALA A 55 6.86 2.07 -4.61
CA ALA A 55 6.56 2.71 -5.88
C ALA A 55 5.22 3.43 -5.86
N ALA A 56 4.17 2.79 -5.31
CA ALA A 56 2.85 3.39 -5.15
C ALA A 56 2.90 4.65 -4.27
N TRP A 57 3.58 4.57 -3.11
CA TRP A 57 3.71 5.75 -2.25
C TRP A 57 4.51 6.87 -2.92
N LYS A 58 5.62 6.55 -3.59
CA LYS A 58 6.38 7.55 -4.37
C LYS A 58 5.49 8.19 -5.45
N PHE A 59 4.72 7.39 -6.18
CA PHE A 59 3.82 7.88 -7.22
C PHE A 59 2.74 8.81 -6.66
N VAL A 60 2.16 8.49 -5.51
CA VAL A 60 1.20 9.38 -4.82
C VAL A 60 1.84 10.72 -4.47
N LYS A 61 3.07 10.72 -3.92
CA LYS A 61 3.78 11.97 -3.61
C LYS A 61 4.08 12.79 -4.86
N ASP A 62 4.60 12.14 -5.90
CA ASP A 62 5.02 12.80 -7.14
C ASP A 62 3.81 13.42 -7.90
N ASN A 63 2.61 12.86 -7.73
CA ASN A 63 1.39 13.29 -8.43
C ASN A 63 0.32 13.83 -7.46
N TRP A 64 0.73 14.28 -6.27
CA TRP A 64 -0.21 14.60 -5.21
C TRP A 64 -1.17 15.72 -5.58
N GLU A 65 -0.70 16.77 -6.24
CA GLU A 65 -1.55 17.90 -6.65
C GLU A 65 -2.70 17.44 -7.57
N GLU A 66 -2.38 16.64 -8.60
CA GLU A 66 -3.37 16.06 -9.51
C GLU A 66 -4.37 15.17 -8.76
N LEU A 67 -3.88 14.26 -7.90
CA LEU A 67 -4.73 13.36 -7.11
C LEU A 67 -5.63 14.13 -6.14
N HIS A 68 -5.09 15.14 -5.47
CA HIS A 68 -5.82 15.97 -4.52
C HIS A 68 -6.90 16.79 -5.24
N ASN A 69 -6.57 17.40 -6.38
CA ASN A 69 -7.52 18.16 -7.21
C ASN A 69 -8.60 17.26 -7.80
N ARG A 70 -8.27 16.03 -8.19
CA ARG A 70 -9.21 15.05 -8.75
C ARG A 70 -10.25 14.59 -7.74
N TYR A 71 -9.87 14.44 -6.47
CA TYR A 71 -10.78 13.92 -5.44
C TYR A 71 -11.36 14.99 -4.50
N GLN A 72 -10.80 16.20 -4.49
CA GLN A 72 -11.30 17.39 -3.77
C GLN A 72 -11.68 17.13 -2.30
N GLY A 73 -10.94 16.27 -1.60
CA GLY A 73 -11.24 15.93 -0.21
C GLY A 73 -12.39 14.92 -0.02
N GLY A 74 -12.92 14.32 -1.08
CA GLY A 74 -13.91 13.24 -0.98
C GLY A 74 -13.33 11.94 -0.40
N PHE A 75 -14.19 10.98 -0.04
CA PHE A 75 -13.80 9.70 0.57
C PHE A 75 -12.65 8.95 -0.15
N LEU A 76 -12.54 9.12 -1.47
CA LEU A 76 -11.52 8.47 -2.29
C LEU A 76 -10.09 8.94 -1.96
N ILE A 77 -9.87 10.19 -1.55
CA ILE A 77 -8.51 10.64 -1.18
C ILE A 77 -8.03 9.96 0.10
N SER A 78 -8.90 9.86 1.10
CA SER A 78 -8.62 9.17 2.35
C SER A 78 -8.37 7.68 2.11
N ARG A 79 -9.18 7.06 1.24
CA ARG A 79 -8.97 5.67 0.82
C ARG A 79 -7.63 5.47 0.10
N LEU A 80 -7.27 6.37 -0.80
CA LEU A 80 -5.99 6.32 -1.54
C LEU A 80 -4.79 6.40 -0.59
N ILE A 81 -4.80 7.37 0.33
CA ILE A 81 -3.76 7.53 1.35
C ILE A 81 -3.60 6.22 2.12
N LYS A 82 -4.71 5.74 2.68
CA LYS A 82 -4.74 4.51 3.48
C LYS A 82 -4.13 3.32 2.76
N LEU A 83 -4.60 3.03 1.54
CA LEU A 83 -4.11 1.91 0.75
C LEU A 83 -2.63 2.03 0.38
N SER A 84 -2.12 3.26 0.23
CA SER A 84 -0.74 3.51 -0.18
C SER A 84 0.26 3.33 0.96
N VAL A 85 -0.15 3.54 2.21
CA VAL A 85 0.79 3.61 3.35
C VAL A 85 0.55 2.56 4.45
N ASP A 86 -0.66 2.00 4.59
CA ASP A 86 -1.02 1.21 5.77
C ASP A 86 -0.15 -0.02 6.04
N GLY A 87 0.39 -0.65 5.00
CA GLY A 87 1.22 -1.85 5.21
C GLY A 87 2.72 -1.57 5.31
N PHE A 88 3.14 -0.31 5.50
CA PHE A 88 4.48 -0.07 6.04
C PHE A 88 4.55 -0.51 7.51
N ALA A 89 5.72 -0.99 7.92
CA ALA A 89 6.00 -1.48 9.27
C ALA A 89 7.38 -1.01 9.74
N VAL A 90 7.68 0.27 9.51
CA VAL A 90 8.97 0.90 9.87
C VAL A 90 8.71 2.33 10.35
N ASP A 91 9.20 2.69 11.53
CA ASP A 91 8.96 3.98 12.19
C ASP A 91 9.28 5.19 11.28
N LYS A 92 10.36 5.12 10.52
CA LYS A 92 10.75 6.19 9.59
C LYS A 92 9.67 6.51 8.55
N MET A 93 8.85 5.53 8.17
CA MET A 93 7.77 5.74 7.21
C MET A 93 6.62 6.53 7.83
N ALA A 94 6.33 6.34 9.13
CA ALA A 94 5.33 7.16 9.81
C ALA A 94 5.78 8.63 9.87
N ALA A 95 7.07 8.86 10.16
CA ALA A 95 7.64 10.22 10.14
C ALA A 95 7.60 10.84 8.73
N GLU A 96 7.94 10.07 7.69
CA GLU A 96 7.87 10.54 6.29
C GLU A 96 6.44 10.90 5.88
N VAL A 97 5.46 10.04 6.17
CA VAL A 97 4.04 10.27 5.87
C VAL A 97 3.54 11.53 6.58
N LYS A 98 3.86 11.67 7.88
CA LYS A 98 3.50 12.86 8.64
C LYS A 98 4.08 14.13 8.02
N SER A 99 5.39 14.15 7.75
CA SER A 99 6.07 15.33 7.17
C SER A 99 5.54 15.69 5.77
N PHE A 100 5.17 14.69 4.97
CA PHE A 100 4.56 14.94 3.67
C PHE A 100 3.23 15.71 3.81
N PHE A 101 2.34 15.29 4.71
CA PHE A 101 1.04 15.94 4.90
C PHE A 101 1.09 17.23 5.74
N GLU A 102 2.20 17.52 6.42
CA GLU A 102 2.46 18.85 7.00
C GLU A 102 2.70 19.91 5.91
N SER A 103 3.31 19.52 4.79
CA SER A 103 3.56 20.41 3.63
C SER A 103 2.47 20.34 2.56
N HIS A 104 1.68 19.26 2.55
CA HIS A 104 0.63 19.00 1.57
C HIS A 104 -0.70 18.77 2.30
N HIS A 105 -1.32 19.86 2.76
CA HIS A 105 -2.52 19.79 3.58
C HIS A 105 -3.66 19.06 2.86
N ALA A 106 -4.21 18.05 3.55
CA ALA A 106 -5.38 17.31 3.13
C ALA A 106 -6.43 17.31 4.26
N PRO A 107 -7.14 18.43 4.51
CA PRO A 107 -8.00 18.57 5.69
C PRO A 107 -9.04 17.44 5.82
N ALA A 108 -9.62 17.00 4.69
CA ALA A 108 -10.60 15.92 4.70
C ALA A 108 -10.02 14.53 5.01
N ALA A 109 -8.70 14.36 4.95
CA ALA A 109 -8.00 13.12 5.24
C ALA A 109 -7.14 13.19 6.51
N GLU A 110 -7.16 14.30 7.27
CA GLU A 110 -6.29 14.50 8.43
C GLU A 110 -6.40 13.34 9.43
N ARG A 111 -7.63 12.95 9.79
CA ARG A 111 -7.87 11.79 10.66
C ARG A 111 -7.30 10.50 10.07
N THR A 112 -7.43 10.30 8.75
CA THR A 112 -6.89 9.12 8.08
C THR A 112 -5.37 9.11 8.11
N VAL A 113 -4.72 10.26 7.89
CA VAL A 113 -3.26 10.39 8.00
C VAL A 113 -2.79 10.04 9.42
N GLN A 114 -3.46 10.53 10.46
CA GLN A 114 -3.16 10.20 11.85
C GLN A 114 -3.26 8.68 12.09
N GLN A 115 -4.39 8.08 11.71
CA GLN A 115 -4.61 6.63 11.84
C GLN A 115 -3.59 5.79 11.07
N CYS A 116 -3.21 6.23 9.88
CA CYS A 116 -2.17 5.56 9.09
C CYS A 116 -0.81 5.60 9.78
N CYS A 117 -0.42 6.75 10.34
CA CYS A 117 0.82 6.87 11.10
C CYS A 117 0.81 5.96 12.34
N GLU A 118 -0.28 5.93 13.09
CA GLU A 118 -0.47 5.01 14.23
C GLU A 118 -0.36 3.56 13.79
N ASN A 119 -1.03 3.16 12.71
CA ASN A 119 -0.97 1.80 12.17
C ASN A 119 0.45 1.40 11.77
N ILE A 120 1.21 2.28 11.13
CA ILE A 120 2.60 1.99 10.73
C ILE A 120 3.47 1.72 11.96
N LEU A 121 3.30 2.51 13.03
CA LEU A 121 4.02 2.33 14.29
C LEU A 121 3.60 1.03 15.00
N LEU A 122 2.30 0.73 15.03
CA LEU A 122 1.79 -0.54 15.56
C LEU A 122 2.34 -1.74 14.80
N ASN A 123 2.35 -1.68 13.46
CA ASN A 123 2.93 -2.72 12.61
C ASN A 123 4.43 -2.90 12.86
N ALA A 124 5.18 -1.80 13.03
CA ALA A 124 6.60 -1.85 13.34
C ALA A 124 6.87 -2.49 14.71
N ALA A 125 6.09 -2.11 15.73
CA ALA A 125 6.18 -2.70 17.06
C ALA A 125 5.82 -4.20 17.05
N TRP A 126 4.77 -4.57 16.31
CA TRP A 126 4.35 -5.96 16.16
C TRP A 126 5.43 -6.80 15.48
N LEU A 127 5.98 -6.29 14.37
CA LEU A 127 7.08 -6.95 13.65
C LEU A 127 8.30 -7.12 14.54
N LYS A 128 8.70 -6.09 15.30
CA LYS A 128 9.84 -6.17 16.22
C LYS A 128 9.63 -7.19 17.34
N ARG A 129 8.40 -7.29 17.86
CA ARG A 129 8.06 -8.19 18.98
C ARG A 129 7.99 -9.65 18.54
N ASP A 130 7.35 -9.93 17.41
CA ASP A 130 6.91 -11.29 17.07
C ASP A 130 7.71 -11.92 15.91
N ALA A 131 8.55 -11.16 15.19
CA ALA A 131 9.23 -11.68 13.99
C ALA A 131 10.11 -12.91 14.26
N ASP A 132 10.87 -12.91 15.35
CA ASP A 132 11.80 -14.00 15.68
C ASP A 132 11.02 -15.28 16.05
N ASP A 133 9.98 -15.15 16.88
CA ASP A 133 9.13 -16.28 17.28
C ASP A 133 8.40 -16.89 16.08
N ILE A 134 7.84 -16.04 15.21
CA ILE A 134 7.19 -16.49 13.96
C ILE A 134 8.21 -17.17 13.04
N HIS A 135 9.42 -16.62 12.94
CA HIS A 135 10.49 -17.21 12.14
C HIS A 135 10.85 -18.62 12.64
N GLN A 136 11.07 -18.78 13.95
CA GLN A 136 11.38 -20.07 14.56
C GLN A 136 10.24 -21.08 14.36
N TYR A 137 9.00 -20.66 14.58
CA TYR A 137 7.82 -21.50 14.36
C TYR A 137 7.71 -22.03 12.92
N LEU A 138 7.95 -21.17 11.93
CA LEU A 138 7.90 -21.56 10.52
C LEU A 138 9.06 -22.48 10.11
N LEU A 139 10.25 -22.32 10.72
CA LEU A 139 11.37 -23.25 10.52
C LEU A 139 11.05 -24.64 11.06
N GLN A 140 10.47 -24.72 12.26
CA GLN A 140 10.07 -25.99 12.87
C GLN A 140 9.04 -26.74 12.03
N ARG A 141 8.11 -26.03 11.38
CA ARG A 141 7.10 -26.63 10.49
C ARG A 141 7.61 -27.08 9.13
N LYS A 142 8.73 -26.53 8.65
CA LYS A 142 9.37 -27.01 7.42
C LYS A 142 10.11 -28.32 7.59
N ALA A 143 10.46 -28.71 8.82
CA ALA A 143 11.05 -30.01 9.09
C ALA A 143 9.98 -31.11 8.89
N PRO A 144 10.26 -32.17 8.10
CA PRO A 144 9.34 -33.31 8.00
C PRO A 144 9.15 -33.94 9.40
N PRO A 145 7.98 -34.52 9.69
CA PRO A 145 7.77 -35.22 10.96
C PRO A 145 8.86 -36.30 11.11
N SER A 146 9.61 -36.25 12.20
CA SER A 146 10.57 -37.29 12.54
C SER A 146 9.83 -38.61 12.68
N THR A 147 10.00 -39.51 11.71
CA THR A 147 9.43 -40.86 11.77
C THR A 147 10.04 -41.56 12.98
N PRO A 148 9.24 -42.03 13.96
CA PRO A 148 9.77 -42.80 15.07
C PRO A 148 10.35 -44.11 14.52
N SER A 149 11.61 -44.40 14.87
CA SER A 149 12.27 -45.66 14.54
C SER A 149 11.57 -46.79 15.29
N VAL A 150 11.06 -47.77 14.54
CA VAL A 150 10.58 -49.06 15.05
C VAL A 150 11.75 -50.02 15.14
#